data_AF-A0A1Y4C000-F1
#
_entry.id   AF-A0A1Y4C000-F1
#
_cell.length_a   1.000
_cell.length_b   1.000
_cell.length_c   1.000
_cell.angle_alpha   90.00
_cell.angle_beta   90.00
_cell.angle_gamma   90.00
#
_symmetry.space_group_name_H-M   'P 1'
#
loop_
_entity.id
_entity.type
_entity.pdbx_description
1 polymer ?
#
loop_
_entity_poly.entity_id
_entity_poly.type
_entity_poly.pdbx_seq_one_letter_code
_entity_poly.pdbx_strand_id
1 'polypeptide(L)'
;MKNIFYVLSLFSAVFLFSCSKENGQTVVADNFPVIKVHDGGYAGTKASEEDYTTVFTAGDKIGVFMLENGTISGEINNICFTAVESGEGLVWEADLELPSLSDMDGKVVYAYYPYTADLPAEVDPSASDDEGFFAAVADAWPVAEDQSDYADYTASDFMTSTGVLNGSTLNFSMKHRMFLAAVILPHTIYVFTNEDVELPNYSILPSNLKFEGFAPCILSNGAFAYLINPAGEPVTLSGEYGQGQDVLAWTVEPEPVSGCYHRYVIDDAEAIEIRHELQVGDFFLADGSLLSKDADAATVGSSEVVGIVFQINPDRIGEGEKAALGNSVHGLVMATKTLGDYEPFQWFVDASGNYSRDETEIGIEDYVGSDSYNTFLLVDDDIEGYETNRLIREKRAADFEAGYYPVFKAAYESSSATLMNLTTGWYLPSNGQWFDIVRNLGGVALEHDGFRSSEPTDFYWENLDSPLLGINAAMSKVSAENKNDFVNSGYYWTASTATSDMARYIGLRDVGSNVMCVATYRKDYLYGRCILAF
;
A
#
# COMPACT_ATOMS: atom_id res chain seq x y z
N MET A 1 -7.33 -40.47 -48.03
CA MET A 1 -7.38 -40.48 -46.56
C MET A 1 -8.02 -39.18 -46.12
N LYS A 2 -8.98 -39.28 -45.18
CA LYS A 2 -9.75 -38.26 -44.44
C LYS A 2 -8.95 -36.98 -44.13
N ASN A 3 -9.48 -35.76 -43.97
CA ASN A 3 -10.83 -35.27 -43.67
C ASN A 3 -10.98 -33.81 -44.15
N ILE A 4 -12.23 -33.42 -44.37
CA ILE A 4 -12.75 -32.14 -44.81
C ILE A 4 -12.88 -31.18 -43.61
N PHE A 5 -12.54 -29.90 -43.77
CA PHE A 5 -13.03 -28.77 -42.96
C PHE A 5 -13.71 -27.77 -43.89
N TYR A 6 -15.00 -27.48 -43.64
CA TYR A 6 -15.74 -26.42 -44.31
C TYR A 6 -16.00 -25.28 -43.33
N VAL A 7 -15.60 -24.08 -43.75
CA VAL A 7 -15.98 -22.78 -43.19
C VAL A 7 -17.43 -22.50 -43.57
N LEU A 8 -18.28 -22.15 -42.62
CA LEU A 8 -19.66 -21.74 -42.88
C LEU A 8 -19.93 -20.36 -42.25
N SER A 9 -19.88 -19.35 -43.10
CA SER A 9 -20.45 -18.01 -42.89
C SER A 9 -21.98 -18.06 -43.05
N LEU A 10 -22.74 -17.65 -42.04
CA LEU A 10 -24.20 -17.60 -42.13
C LEU A 10 -24.73 -16.17 -42.29
N PHE A 11 -25.56 -16.05 -43.32
CA PHE A 11 -26.28 -14.90 -43.83
C PHE A 11 -27.33 -14.34 -42.86
N SER A 12 -27.48 -13.02 -42.87
CA SER A 12 -28.67 -12.30 -42.40
C SER A 12 -29.89 -12.62 -43.26
N ALA A 13 -31.05 -12.81 -42.62
CA ALA A 13 -32.36 -12.78 -43.27
C ALA A 13 -33.35 -11.97 -42.41
N VAL A 14 -33.80 -10.85 -42.97
CA VAL A 14 -34.86 -9.99 -42.46
C VAL A 14 -36.22 -10.62 -42.78
N PHE A 15 -37.11 -10.71 -41.78
CA PHE A 15 -38.55 -10.82 -42.01
C PHE A 15 -39.27 -9.69 -41.26
N LEU A 16 -39.93 -8.82 -42.02
CA LEU A 16 -40.92 -7.85 -41.54
C LEU A 16 -42.31 -8.45 -41.72
N PHE A 17 -43.11 -8.50 -40.65
CA PHE A 17 -44.57 -8.46 -40.73
C PHE A 17 -45.18 -7.71 -39.52
N SER A 18 -45.67 -6.50 -39.80
CA SER A 18 -46.93 -5.86 -39.39
C SER A 18 -47.58 -6.14 -38.01
N CYS A 19 -47.59 -5.09 -37.17
CA CYS A 19 -48.62 -4.62 -36.22
C CYS A 19 -49.55 -5.61 -35.48
N SER A 20 -49.41 -5.64 -34.14
CA SER A 20 -50.50 -5.22 -33.24
C SER A 20 -49.90 -4.61 -31.96
N LYS A 21 -50.44 -3.47 -31.52
CA LYS A 21 -50.18 -2.92 -30.18
C LYS A 21 -50.91 -3.80 -29.17
N GLU A 22 -50.18 -4.55 -28.37
CA GLU A 22 -50.62 -4.91 -27.02
C GLU A 22 -49.59 -4.37 -26.04
N ASN A 23 -50.09 -3.71 -25.00
CA ASN A 23 -49.32 -3.22 -23.86
C ASN A 23 -48.59 -4.40 -23.22
N GLY A 24 -47.33 -4.61 -23.61
CA GLY A 24 -46.38 -5.38 -22.83
C GLY A 24 -46.00 -4.54 -21.63
N GLN A 25 -46.70 -4.75 -20.52
CA GLN A 25 -46.24 -4.39 -19.20
C GLN A 25 -44.84 -5.01 -19.05
N THR A 26 -43.80 -4.19 -18.95
CA THR A 26 -42.46 -4.66 -18.61
C THR A 26 -42.58 -5.33 -17.25
N VAL A 27 -42.49 -6.66 -17.22
CA VAL A 27 -42.36 -7.40 -15.97
C VAL A 27 -40.98 -7.04 -15.43
N VAL A 28 -40.94 -6.07 -14.52
CA VAL A 28 -39.79 -5.86 -13.63
C VAL A 28 -39.73 -7.12 -12.78
N ALA A 29 -38.58 -7.78 -12.73
CA ALA A 29 -38.40 -8.92 -11.83
C ALA A 29 -38.75 -8.50 -10.39
N ASP A 30 -39.63 -9.28 -9.72
CA ASP A 30 -40.06 -9.09 -8.33
C ASP A 30 -38.93 -9.42 -7.34
N ASN A 31 -37.83 -8.66 -7.38
CA ASN A 31 -36.67 -8.85 -6.51
C ASN A 31 -36.43 -7.61 -5.66
N PHE A 32 -35.69 -7.78 -4.56
CA PHE A 32 -35.15 -6.65 -3.81
C PHE A 32 -34.28 -5.77 -4.75
N PRO A 33 -34.37 -4.42 -4.67
CA PRO A 33 -33.63 -3.52 -5.54
C PRO A 33 -32.12 -3.69 -5.35
N VAL A 34 -31.36 -3.50 -6.42
CA VAL A 34 -29.89 -3.45 -6.33
C VAL A 34 -29.51 -2.25 -5.46
N ILE A 35 -28.71 -2.47 -4.42
CA ILE A 35 -28.22 -1.39 -3.58
C ILE A 35 -26.99 -0.73 -4.23
N LYS A 36 -27.00 0.60 -4.26
CA LYS A 36 -25.82 1.42 -4.53
C LYS A 36 -25.58 2.37 -3.37
N VAL A 37 -24.35 2.39 -2.89
CA VAL A 37 -23.89 3.29 -1.83
C VAL A 37 -22.86 4.22 -2.42
N HIS A 38 -22.98 5.49 -2.10
CA HIS A 38 -21.96 6.49 -2.38
C HIS A 38 -21.84 7.40 -1.18
N ASP A 39 -20.65 7.94 -0.99
CA ASP A 39 -20.41 8.96 0.01
C ASP A 39 -21.06 10.28 -0.42
N GLY A 40 -21.80 10.90 0.49
CA GLY A 40 -22.37 12.23 0.36
C GLY A 40 -21.41 13.35 0.76
N GLY A 41 -20.27 13.00 1.37
CA GLY A 41 -19.18 13.87 1.78
C GLY A 41 -19.47 14.66 3.06
N TYR A 42 -18.43 15.27 3.61
CA TYR A 42 -18.55 16.24 4.71
C TYR A 42 -18.98 17.62 4.23
N ALA A 43 -19.73 18.36 5.07
CA ALA A 43 -19.98 19.78 4.88
C ALA A 43 -18.76 20.61 5.31
N GLY A 44 -18.19 21.40 4.38
CA GLY A 44 -17.04 22.29 4.64
C GLY A 44 -17.42 23.77 4.78
N THR A 45 -16.53 24.57 5.38
CA THR A 45 -16.69 26.04 5.50
C THR A 45 -16.38 26.82 4.21
N LYS A 46 -15.96 26.14 3.14
CA LYS A 46 -15.82 26.69 1.78
C LYS A 46 -16.27 25.64 0.74
N ALA A 47 -16.79 26.12 -0.39
CA ALA A 47 -17.29 25.28 -1.47
C ALA A 47 -16.14 24.59 -2.24
N SER A 48 -16.31 23.29 -2.47
CA SER A 48 -15.52 22.32 -3.26
C SER A 48 -14.09 22.03 -2.79
N GLU A 49 -13.94 20.97 -2.00
CA GLU A 49 -12.70 20.16 -1.96
C GLU A 49 -13.14 18.70 -1.87
N GLU A 50 -12.78 17.89 -2.88
CA GLU A 50 -13.11 16.45 -3.00
C GLU A 50 -12.26 15.57 -2.07
N ASP A 51 -11.51 16.18 -1.14
CA ASP A 51 -10.32 15.58 -0.54
C ASP A 51 -10.57 14.76 0.74
N TYR A 52 -11.83 14.60 1.15
CA TYR A 52 -12.24 13.88 2.38
C TYR A 52 -13.39 12.89 2.14
N THR A 53 -13.53 12.37 0.93
CA THR A 53 -14.58 11.39 0.60
C THR A 53 -14.17 9.97 0.97
N THR A 54 -15.09 9.19 1.51
CA THR A 54 -14.86 7.77 1.77
C THR A 54 -14.94 6.96 0.47
N VAL A 55 -13.87 6.19 0.22
CA VAL A 55 -13.81 5.23 -0.89
C VAL A 55 -14.19 3.84 -0.34
N PHE A 56 -15.41 3.39 -0.65
CA PHE A 56 -15.84 2.04 -0.30
C PHE A 56 -15.04 0.99 -1.08
N THR A 57 -14.74 -0.12 -0.42
CA THR A 57 -13.98 -1.26 -0.96
C THR A 57 -14.74 -2.58 -0.74
N ALA A 58 -14.34 -3.63 -1.45
CA ALA A 58 -14.96 -4.93 -1.24
C ALA A 58 -14.70 -5.44 0.19
N GLY A 59 -15.75 -5.93 0.84
CA GLY A 59 -15.74 -6.33 2.24
C GLY A 59 -16.33 -5.30 3.20
N ASP A 60 -16.50 -4.04 2.78
CA ASP A 60 -17.24 -3.02 3.55
C ASP A 60 -18.68 -3.46 3.83
N LYS A 61 -19.23 -3.05 4.97
CA LYS A 61 -20.56 -3.50 5.41
C LYS A 61 -21.44 -2.35 5.87
N ILE A 62 -22.70 -2.38 5.45
CA ILE A 62 -23.76 -1.48 5.91
C ILE A 62 -24.85 -2.25 6.64
N GLY A 63 -25.51 -1.60 7.60
CA GLY A 63 -26.75 -2.10 8.19
C GLY A 63 -27.95 -1.40 7.59
N VAL A 64 -28.95 -2.18 7.17
CA VAL A 64 -30.17 -1.68 6.52
C VAL A 64 -31.40 -1.96 7.37
N PHE A 65 -32.21 -0.92 7.57
CA PHE A 65 -33.52 -0.96 8.21
C PHE A 65 -34.60 -0.58 7.21
N MET A 66 -35.77 -1.20 7.32
CA MET A 66 -36.97 -0.75 6.63
C MET A 66 -38.07 -0.43 7.63
N LEU A 67 -38.75 0.68 7.43
CA LEU A 67 -40.01 0.99 8.09
C LEU A 67 -41.16 0.70 7.13
N GLU A 68 -42.21 0.08 7.65
CA GLU A 68 -43.51 -0.06 6.99
C GLU A 68 -44.55 0.68 7.82
N ASN A 69 -45.14 1.73 7.25
CA ASN A 69 -46.13 2.57 7.91
C ASN A 69 -45.65 3.09 9.29
N GLY A 70 -44.37 3.45 9.39
CA GLY A 70 -43.76 3.99 10.62
C GLY A 70 -43.36 2.95 11.66
N THR A 71 -43.37 1.65 11.34
CA THR A 71 -42.89 0.58 12.23
C THR A 71 -41.74 -0.17 11.57
N ILE A 72 -40.71 -0.53 12.33
CA ILE A 72 -39.59 -1.34 11.81
C ILE A 72 -40.12 -2.69 11.32
N SER A 73 -39.76 -3.04 10.08
CA SER A 73 -40.10 -4.31 9.46
C SER A 73 -39.42 -5.47 10.17
N GLY A 74 -40.12 -6.58 10.37
CA GLY A 74 -39.52 -7.82 10.86
C GLY A 74 -38.60 -8.52 9.85
N GLU A 75 -38.71 -8.19 8.56
CA GLU A 75 -37.94 -8.81 7.48
C GLU A 75 -36.64 -8.04 7.19
N ILE A 76 -36.63 -6.73 7.41
CA ILE A 76 -35.47 -5.85 7.19
C ILE A 76 -35.25 -4.99 8.43
N ASN A 77 -34.52 -5.55 9.38
CA ASN A 77 -34.15 -4.91 10.64
C ASN A 77 -32.65 -5.16 10.90
N ASN A 78 -31.84 -4.11 10.76
CA ASN A 78 -30.38 -4.17 10.85
C ASN A 78 -29.75 -5.30 10.00
N ILE A 79 -30.21 -5.46 8.75
CA ILE A 79 -29.64 -6.48 7.86
C ILE A 79 -28.28 -6.04 7.35
N CYS A 80 -27.28 -6.90 7.50
CA CYS A 80 -25.94 -6.69 6.98
C CYS A 80 -25.94 -6.87 5.45
N PHE A 81 -25.47 -5.85 4.74
CA PHE A 81 -25.08 -5.96 3.34
C PHE A 81 -23.58 -5.75 3.22
N THR A 82 -22.90 -6.62 2.48
CA THR A 82 -21.46 -6.57 2.24
C THR A 82 -21.19 -6.13 0.79
N ALA A 83 -20.25 -5.21 0.61
CA ALA A 83 -19.77 -4.81 -0.70
C ALA A 83 -18.95 -5.92 -1.36
N VAL A 84 -19.27 -6.23 -2.61
CA VAL A 84 -18.61 -7.25 -3.44
C VAL A 84 -18.21 -6.62 -4.76
N GLU A 85 -17.01 -6.96 -5.26
CA GLU A 85 -16.57 -6.51 -6.58
C GLU A 85 -17.43 -7.11 -7.69
N SER A 86 -17.81 -6.26 -8.64
CA SER A 86 -18.42 -6.67 -9.91
C SER A 86 -17.73 -5.94 -11.06
N GLY A 87 -17.91 -6.43 -12.29
CA GLY A 87 -17.38 -5.78 -13.49
C GLY A 87 -17.90 -4.36 -13.75
N GLU A 88 -18.90 -3.89 -12.99
CA GLU A 88 -19.50 -2.55 -13.10
C GLU A 88 -19.32 -1.70 -11.82
N GLY A 89 -18.47 -2.13 -10.88
CA GLY A 89 -18.25 -1.49 -9.58
C GLY A 89 -18.73 -2.34 -8.40
N LEU A 90 -18.90 -1.74 -7.22
CA LEU A 90 -19.37 -2.47 -6.03
C LEU A 90 -20.87 -2.75 -6.08
N VAL A 91 -21.23 -3.99 -5.74
CA VAL A 91 -22.62 -4.41 -5.47
C VAL A 91 -22.71 -4.82 -4.00
N TRP A 92 -23.82 -4.48 -3.36
CA TRP A 92 -24.03 -4.75 -1.94
C TRP A 92 -25.00 -5.92 -1.77
N GLU A 93 -24.53 -7.01 -1.16
CA GLU A 93 -25.25 -8.28 -1.06
C GLU A 93 -25.47 -8.69 0.40
N ALA A 94 -26.64 -9.27 0.69
CA ALA A 94 -26.96 -9.85 2.00
C ALA A 94 -26.94 -11.37 1.92
N ASP A 95 -26.49 -12.03 3.00
CA ASP A 95 -26.46 -13.50 3.11
C ASP A 95 -27.82 -14.07 3.56
N LEU A 96 -28.90 -13.60 2.94
CA LEU A 96 -30.27 -14.07 3.17
C LEU A 96 -31.20 -13.73 2.00
N GLU A 97 -32.31 -14.46 1.91
CA GLU A 97 -33.37 -14.14 0.94
C GLU A 97 -34.11 -12.87 1.38
N LEU A 98 -34.11 -11.87 0.51
CA LEU A 98 -34.74 -10.56 0.74
C LEU A 98 -36.16 -10.52 0.15
N PRO A 99 -37.10 -9.79 0.78
CA PRO A 99 -38.43 -9.62 0.23
C PRO A 99 -38.39 -8.75 -1.03
N SER A 100 -39.40 -8.90 -1.90
CA SER A 100 -39.58 -7.99 -3.03
C SER A 100 -40.03 -6.60 -2.54
N LEU A 101 -39.44 -5.53 -3.09
CA LEU A 101 -39.88 -4.14 -2.88
C LEU A 101 -40.67 -3.61 -4.08
N SER A 102 -41.63 -4.39 -4.58
CA SER A 102 -42.45 -3.99 -5.73
C SER A 102 -43.46 -2.85 -5.42
N ASP A 103 -43.65 -2.52 -4.13
CA ASP A 103 -44.39 -1.35 -3.67
C ASP A 103 -43.63 -0.67 -2.51
N MET A 104 -43.32 0.61 -2.69
CA MET A 104 -42.68 1.49 -1.71
C MET A 104 -43.69 2.39 -0.99
N ASP A 105 -44.99 2.29 -1.29
CA ASP A 105 -46.00 3.09 -0.60
C ASP A 105 -45.99 2.78 0.91
N GLY A 106 -45.84 3.84 1.71
CA GLY A 106 -45.68 3.73 3.16
C GLY A 106 -44.36 3.10 3.62
N LYS A 107 -43.39 2.82 2.74
CA LYS A 107 -42.08 2.25 3.11
C LYS A 107 -40.96 3.27 3.07
N VAL A 108 -40.07 3.21 4.06
CA VAL A 108 -38.84 4.01 4.12
C VAL A 108 -37.70 3.07 4.44
N VAL A 109 -36.57 3.19 3.73
CA VAL A 109 -35.38 2.38 3.99
C VAL A 109 -34.28 3.30 4.49
N TYR A 110 -33.68 2.96 5.61
CA TYR A 110 -32.53 3.64 6.18
C TYR A 110 -31.32 2.72 6.15
N ALA A 111 -30.14 3.29 5.93
CA ALA A 111 -28.88 2.57 6.02
C ALA A 111 -27.88 3.33 6.89
N TYR A 112 -26.94 2.61 7.49
CA TYR A 112 -25.78 3.18 8.15
C TYR A 112 -24.51 2.39 7.84
N TYR A 113 -23.38 3.04 8.03
CA TYR A 113 -22.02 2.52 7.91
C TYR A 113 -21.17 2.98 9.10
N PRO A 114 -20.19 2.19 9.57
CA PRO A 114 -19.97 0.78 9.28
C PRO A 114 -20.94 -0.11 10.06
N TYR A 115 -21.29 -1.28 9.52
CA TYR A 115 -22.22 -2.23 10.15
C TYR A 115 -21.71 -2.78 11.49
N THR A 116 -22.61 -2.84 12.48
CA THR A 116 -22.47 -3.65 13.70
C THR A 116 -23.74 -4.47 13.95
N ALA A 117 -23.56 -5.70 14.46
CA ALA A 117 -24.70 -6.52 14.87
C ALA A 117 -25.46 -5.90 16.05
N ASP A 118 -24.71 -5.29 16.98
CA ASP A 118 -25.21 -4.66 18.19
C ASP A 118 -24.94 -3.16 18.11
N LEU A 119 -26.00 -2.38 17.87
CA LEU A 119 -25.92 -0.92 17.89
C LEU A 119 -25.70 -0.42 19.32
N PRO A 120 -24.94 0.67 19.52
CA PRO A 120 -24.68 1.24 20.85
C PRO A 120 -25.91 1.87 21.50
N ALA A 121 -26.96 2.13 20.73
CA ALA A 121 -28.24 2.65 21.20
C ALA A 121 -29.39 2.17 20.29
N GLU A 122 -30.63 2.42 20.74
CA GLU A 122 -31.84 2.14 19.97
C GLU A 122 -32.07 3.21 18.88
N VAL A 123 -32.63 2.79 17.76
CA VAL A 123 -33.09 3.68 16.68
C VAL A 123 -34.48 4.26 16.98
N ASP A 124 -34.80 5.44 16.43
CA ASP A 124 -36.10 6.09 16.59
C ASP A 124 -36.98 5.91 15.33
N PRO A 125 -37.92 4.95 15.30
CA PRO A 125 -38.79 4.73 14.16
C PRO A 125 -39.81 5.86 13.93
N SER A 126 -39.95 6.82 14.86
CA SER A 126 -40.84 7.96 14.70
C SER A 126 -40.21 9.14 13.94
N ALA A 127 -38.90 9.06 13.67
CA ALA A 127 -38.17 10.07 12.93
C ALA A 127 -38.56 10.14 11.45
N SER A 128 -38.47 11.34 10.88
CA SER A 128 -38.81 11.63 9.49
C SER A 128 -37.67 11.44 8.49
N ASP A 129 -36.46 11.24 8.98
CA ASP A 129 -35.22 11.10 8.21
C ASP A 129 -34.20 10.25 8.96
N ASP A 130 -33.09 9.94 8.28
CA ASP A 130 -32.02 9.12 8.83
C ASP A 130 -31.28 9.78 10.00
N GLU A 131 -31.18 11.11 10.02
CA GLU A 131 -30.53 11.85 11.13
C GLU A 131 -31.29 11.63 12.43
N GLY A 132 -32.61 11.81 12.41
CA GLY A 132 -33.45 11.52 13.57
C GLY A 132 -33.50 10.04 13.90
N PHE A 133 -33.59 9.16 12.88
CA PHE A 133 -33.70 7.72 13.08
C PHE A 133 -32.49 7.14 13.82
N PHE A 134 -31.29 7.64 13.52
CA PHE A 134 -30.03 7.21 14.14
C PHE A 134 -29.48 8.17 15.19
N ALA A 135 -30.21 9.19 15.65
CA ALA A 135 -29.68 10.23 16.53
C ALA A 135 -29.02 9.66 17.80
N ALA A 136 -29.72 8.79 18.53
CA ALA A 136 -29.18 8.17 19.75
C ALA A 136 -27.98 7.25 19.47
N VAL A 137 -27.95 6.63 18.28
CA VAL A 137 -26.83 5.80 17.82
C VAL A 137 -25.61 6.66 17.55
N ALA A 138 -25.78 7.78 16.85
CA ALA A 138 -24.70 8.74 16.57
C ALA A 138 -24.11 9.31 17.87
N ASP A 139 -24.96 9.71 18.82
CA ASP A 139 -24.53 10.24 20.11
C ASP A 139 -23.69 9.20 20.91
N ALA A 140 -24.06 7.92 20.82
CA ALA A 140 -23.39 6.84 21.52
C ALA A 140 -22.30 6.15 20.70
N TRP A 141 -22.01 6.61 19.48
CA TRP A 141 -21.09 5.92 18.58
C TRP A 141 -19.66 5.94 19.14
N PRO A 142 -19.00 4.78 19.27
CA PRO A 142 -17.63 4.72 19.74
C PRO A 142 -16.67 5.29 18.68
N VAL A 143 -15.80 6.18 19.11
CA VAL A 143 -14.71 6.73 18.30
C VAL A 143 -13.40 6.40 19.01
N ALA A 144 -12.46 5.78 18.29
CA ALA A 144 -11.19 5.35 18.87
C ALA A 144 -10.27 6.55 19.17
N GLU A 145 -9.50 6.46 20.27
CA GLU A 145 -8.43 7.45 20.56
C GLU A 145 -7.26 7.29 19.58
N ASP A 146 -6.96 6.05 19.20
CA ASP A 146 -6.00 5.69 18.15
C ASP A 146 -6.74 5.39 16.86
N GLN A 147 -6.58 6.26 15.88
CA GLN A 147 -7.12 6.15 14.52
C GLN A 147 -5.98 6.13 13.50
N SER A 148 -4.75 5.79 13.91
CA SER A 148 -3.60 5.80 13.01
C SER A 148 -3.65 4.70 11.96
N ASP A 149 -4.34 3.60 12.27
CA ASP A 149 -4.70 2.55 11.31
C ASP A 149 -5.97 2.91 10.55
N TYR A 150 -5.98 2.70 9.22
CA TYR A 150 -7.11 3.06 8.37
C TYR A 150 -8.38 2.27 8.72
N ALA A 151 -8.28 1.03 9.22
CA ALA A 151 -9.44 0.26 9.64
C ALA A 151 -10.05 0.82 10.94
N ASP A 152 -9.23 1.26 11.89
CA ASP A 152 -9.70 1.89 13.13
C ASP A 152 -10.31 3.29 12.86
N TYR A 153 -9.72 4.06 11.95
CA TYR A 153 -10.31 5.30 11.43
C TYR A 153 -11.68 5.04 10.80
N THR A 154 -11.76 4.07 9.89
CA THR A 154 -12.99 3.72 9.17
C THR A 154 -14.07 3.17 10.11
N ALA A 155 -13.69 2.38 11.12
CA ALA A 155 -14.61 1.89 12.16
C ALA A 155 -15.23 3.03 12.99
N SER A 156 -14.51 4.14 13.13
CA SER A 156 -14.97 5.34 13.83
C SER A 156 -15.86 6.25 12.97
N ASP A 157 -15.84 6.11 11.64
CA ASP A 157 -16.55 7.00 10.71
C ASP A 157 -18.02 6.63 10.50
N PHE A 158 -18.85 6.94 11.49
CA PHE A 158 -20.29 6.68 11.42
C PHE A 158 -20.98 7.54 10.36
N MET A 159 -21.67 6.89 9.42
CA MET A 159 -22.48 7.55 8.39
C MET A 159 -23.89 6.97 8.31
N THR A 160 -24.85 7.77 7.87
CA THR A 160 -26.23 7.33 7.69
C THR A 160 -26.84 7.86 6.39
N SER A 161 -27.87 7.19 5.88
CA SER A 161 -28.61 7.64 4.69
C SER A 161 -30.06 7.21 4.74
N THR A 162 -30.94 8.07 4.21
CA THR A 162 -32.26 7.67 3.71
C THR A 162 -32.12 7.12 2.29
N GLY A 163 -32.71 5.97 2.00
CA GLY A 163 -32.65 5.31 0.70
C GLY A 163 -33.59 5.93 -0.34
N VAL A 164 -33.11 6.10 -1.57
CA VAL A 164 -33.87 6.64 -2.70
C VAL A 164 -33.99 5.58 -3.79
N LEU A 165 -35.21 5.09 -4.01
CA LEU A 165 -35.50 4.12 -5.08
C LEU A 165 -35.59 4.83 -6.44
N ASN A 166 -34.71 4.45 -7.37
CA ASN A 166 -34.70 4.90 -8.76
C ASN A 166 -34.77 3.67 -9.68
N GLY A 167 -35.96 3.39 -10.23
CA GLY A 167 -36.17 2.17 -11.02
C GLY A 167 -35.99 0.92 -10.16
N SER A 168 -35.02 0.07 -10.52
CA SER A 168 -34.68 -1.15 -9.78
C SER A 168 -33.47 -0.99 -8.84
N THR A 169 -33.08 0.25 -8.53
CA THR A 169 -31.89 0.55 -7.72
C THR A 169 -32.25 1.39 -6.50
N LEU A 170 -31.89 0.93 -5.31
CA LEU A 170 -31.99 1.68 -4.07
C LEU A 170 -30.64 2.37 -3.80
N ASN A 171 -30.63 3.70 -3.84
CA ASN A 171 -29.42 4.51 -3.69
C ASN A 171 -29.35 5.07 -2.28
N PHE A 172 -28.19 4.93 -1.63
CA PHE A 172 -27.85 5.59 -0.38
C PHE A 172 -26.75 6.61 -0.61
N SER A 173 -26.99 7.85 -0.18
CA SER A 173 -26.02 8.94 -0.14
C SER A 173 -25.63 9.14 1.31
N MET A 174 -24.53 8.50 1.72
CA MET A 174 -24.12 8.42 3.11
C MET A 174 -23.66 9.77 3.62
N LYS A 175 -24.17 10.19 4.77
CA LYS A 175 -23.77 11.43 5.44
C LYS A 175 -23.01 11.08 6.69
N HIS A 176 -21.80 11.61 6.82
CA HIS A 176 -21.03 11.49 8.05
C HIS A 176 -21.77 12.10 9.23
N ARG A 177 -21.61 11.48 10.40
CA ARG A 177 -22.19 11.91 11.67
C ARG A 177 -21.13 12.33 12.67
N MET A 178 -19.89 11.94 12.46
CA MET A 178 -18.73 12.43 13.20
C MET A 178 -18.28 13.80 12.65
N PHE A 179 -17.45 14.49 13.41
CA PHE A 179 -16.72 15.67 12.95
C PHE A 179 -15.31 15.28 12.55
N LEU A 180 -14.83 15.77 11.41
CA LEU A 180 -13.46 15.55 10.97
C LEU A 180 -12.56 16.75 11.28
N ALA A 181 -11.61 16.58 12.19
CA ALA A 181 -10.51 17.51 12.39
C ALA A 181 -9.36 17.13 11.43
N ALA A 182 -9.14 17.92 10.38
CA ALA A 182 -8.03 17.75 9.46
C ALA A 182 -6.88 18.68 9.86
N VAL A 183 -5.89 18.15 10.57
CA VAL A 183 -4.70 18.92 10.98
C VAL A 183 -3.70 18.93 9.83
N ILE A 184 -3.27 20.12 9.43
CA ILE A 184 -2.33 20.33 8.33
C ILE A 184 -1.08 20.98 8.92
N LEU A 185 -0.01 20.19 8.97
CA LEU A 185 1.31 20.63 9.43
C LEU A 185 2.17 21.02 8.22
N PRO A 186 3.16 21.92 8.41
CA PRO A 186 4.17 22.18 7.39
C PRO A 186 4.86 20.88 6.97
N HIS A 187 4.94 20.62 5.67
CA HIS A 187 5.55 19.43 5.10
C HIS A 187 6.21 19.78 3.76
N THR A 188 7.05 18.87 3.26
CA THR A 188 7.70 19.03 1.96
C THR A 188 6.98 18.17 0.92
N ILE A 189 6.71 18.72 -0.26
CA ILE A 189 6.15 17.97 -1.38
C ILE A 189 7.17 18.00 -2.53
N TYR A 190 7.62 16.82 -2.96
CA TYR A 190 8.35 16.66 -4.20
C TYR A 190 7.35 16.54 -5.35
N VAL A 191 7.37 17.53 -6.23
CA VAL A 191 6.63 17.51 -7.49
C VAL A 191 7.59 17.02 -8.56
N PHE A 192 7.44 15.75 -8.96
CA PHE A 192 8.35 15.15 -9.93
C PHE A 192 8.16 15.74 -11.32
N THR A 193 9.26 16.05 -11.99
CA THR A 193 9.27 16.71 -13.31
C THR A 193 9.67 15.77 -14.45
N ASN A 194 9.61 14.46 -14.23
CA ASN A 194 9.90 13.44 -15.23
C ASN A 194 8.93 13.54 -16.41
N GLU A 195 9.45 13.54 -17.64
CA GLU A 195 8.62 13.66 -18.86
C GLU A 195 8.15 12.30 -19.39
N ASP A 196 8.90 11.22 -19.11
CA ASP A 196 8.66 9.88 -19.66
C ASP A 196 7.68 9.04 -18.84
N VAL A 197 7.42 9.43 -17.58
CA VAL A 197 6.55 8.73 -16.64
C VAL A 197 5.84 9.75 -15.74
N GLU A 198 4.53 9.59 -15.56
CA GLU A 198 3.77 10.39 -14.62
C GLU A 198 3.93 9.78 -13.23
N LEU A 199 4.69 10.46 -12.37
CA LEU A 199 4.90 10.06 -10.98
C LEU A 199 4.01 10.89 -10.06
N PRO A 200 3.34 10.27 -9.07
CA PRO A 200 2.60 11.02 -8.08
C PRO A 200 3.53 11.91 -7.24
N ASN A 201 2.95 12.89 -6.56
CA ASN A 201 3.71 13.74 -5.65
C ASN A 201 4.21 12.91 -4.46
N TYR A 202 5.44 13.16 -4.03
CA TYR A 202 6.03 12.51 -2.86
C TYR A 202 6.10 13.48 -1.67
N SER A 203 5.35 13.18 -0.61
CA SER A 203 5.19 14.05 0.55
C SER A 203 6.01 13.55 1.75
N ILE A 204 6.74 14.46 2.38
CA ILE A 204 7.60 14.19 3.52
C ILE A 204 7.11 14.95 4.73
N LEU A 205 6.76 14.20 5.77
CA LEU A 205 6.31 14.74 7.04
C LEU A 205 7.50 15.23 7.89
N PRO A 206 7.26 16.15 8.84
CA PRO A 206 8.29 16.57 9.81
C PRO A 206 8.91 15.39 10.56
N SER A 207 10.24 15.38 10.71
CA SER A 207 10.95 14.27 11.37
C SER A 207 10.60 14.12 12.86
N ASN A 208 10.28 15.22 13.55
CA ASN A 208 9.87 15.24 14.96
C ASN A 208 8.36 15.45 15.08
N LEU A 209 7.58 14.52 14.54
CA LEU A 209 6.13 14.56 14.62
C LEU A 209 5.63 13.80 15.85
N LYS A 210 4.84 14.48 16.69
CA LYS A 210 4.18 13.87 17.84
C LYS A 210 2.77 14.41 18.02
N PHE A 211 1.85 13.52 18.35
CA PHE A 211 0.48 13.85 18.78
C PHE A 211 0.32 13.46 20.25
N GLU A 212 -0.29 14.34 21.05
CA GLU A 212 -0.43 14.14 22.50
C GLU A 212 -1.81 13.60 22.85
N GLY A 213 -1.88 12.30 23.20
CA GLY A 213 -3.11 11.68 23.70
C GLY A 213 -4.12 11.27 22.63
N PHE A 214 -3.75 11.31 21.35
CA PHE A 214 -4.52 10.78 20.23
C PHE A 214 -3.57 10.38 19.10
N ALA A 215 -4.04 9.57 18.15
CA ALA A 215 -3.28 9.21 16.96
C ALA A 215 -4.17 9.37 15.71
N PRO A 216 -3.90 10.34 14.82
CA PRO A 216 -4.71 10.58 13.63
C PRO A 216 -4.33 9.64 12.47
N CYS A 217 -5.27 9.44 11.55
CA CYS A 217 -5.02 8.79 10.27
C CYS A 217 -4.33 9.77 9.32
N ILE A 218 -3.33 9.31 8.56
CA ILE A 218 -2.72 10.12 7.50
C ILE A 218 -3.51 9.87 6.21
N LEU A 219 -4.01 10.94 5.59
CA LEU A 219 -4.70 10.86 4.31
C LEU A 219 -3.74 11.08 3.13
N SER A 220 -4.14 10.68 1.93
CA SER A 220 -3.35 10.83 0.70
C SER A 220 -3.00 12.28 0.34
N ASN A 221 -3.81 13.24 0.81
CA ASN A 221 -3.53 14.67 0.67
C ASN A 221 -2.53 15.21 1.72
N GLY A 222 -1.97 14.34 2.57
CA GLY A 222 -1.02 14.70 3.63
C GLY A 222 -1.64 15.27 4.90
N ALA A 223 -2.98 15.37 4.98
CA ALA A 223 -3.66 15.81 6.20
C ALA A 223 -3.70 14.70 7.26
N PHE A 224 -3.56 15.08 8.52
CA PHE A 224 -3.79 14.22 9.66
C PHE A 224 -5.27 14.31 10.05
N ALA A 225 -6.05 13.31 9.64
CA ALA A 225 -7.47 13.19 9.88
C ALA A 225 -7.76 12.54 11.24
N TYR A 226 -8.57 13.22 12.04
CA TYR A 226 -9.04 12.71 13.32
C TYR A 226 -10.53 12.93 13.48
N LEU A 227 -11.27 11.84 13.67
CA LEU A 227 -12.71 11.85 13.87
C LEU A 227 -13.01 12.14 15.34
N ILE A 228 -13.98 13.00 15.59
CA ILE A 228 -14.46 13.38 16.91
C ILE A 228 -15.96 13.17 16.95
N ASN A 229 -16.47 12.46 17.96
CA ASN A 229 -17.90 12.38 18.20
C ASN A 229 -18.41 13.75 18.71
N PRO A 230 -19.30 14.45 17.99
CA PRO A 230 -19.79 15.77 18.40
C PRO A 230 -20.60 15.77 19.70
N ALA A 231 -21.14 14.62 20.12
CA ALA A 231 -21.86 14.47 21.39
C ALA A 231 -20.92 14.20 22.59
N GLY A 232 -19.63 14.00 22.33
CA GLY A 232 -18.62 13.75 23.35
C GLY A 232 -18.23 14.99 24.17
N GLU A 233 -17.34 14.77 25.14
CA GLU A 233 -16.71 15.87 25.88
C GLU A 233 -15.79 16.69 24.97
N PRO A 234 -15.62 18.00 25.23
CA PRO A 234 -14.70 18.84 24.48
C PRO A 234 -13.28 18.24 24.46
N VAL A 235 -12.67 18.23 23.27
CA VAL A 235 -11.33 17.67 23.04
C VAL A 235 -10.35 18.81 22.76
N THR A 236 -9.10 18.65 23.17
CA THR A 236 -7.99 19.52 22.77
C THR A 236 -7.01 18.69 21.97
N LEU A 237 -6.70 19.13 20.74
CA LEU A 237 -5.68 18.46 19.92
C LEU A 237 -4.38 19.23 20.04
N SER A 238 -3.31 18.54 20.39
CA SER A 238 -1.99 19.16 20.54
C SER A 238 -0.89 18.20 20.14
N GLY A 239 0.28 18.77 19.85
CA GLY A 239 1.41 17.99 19.39
C GLY A 239 2.65 18.83 19.21
N GLU A 240 3.66 18.18 18.64
CA GLU A 240 4.92 18.78 18.25
C GLU A 240 5.22 18.41 16.80
N TYR A 241 5.85 19.34 16.08
CA TYR A 241 6.35 19.11 14.74
C TYR A 241 7.67 19.86 14.55
N GLY A 242 8.52 19.39 13.65
CA GLY A 242 9.78 20.07 13.37
C GLY A 242 10.79 19.20 12.64
N GLN A 243 11.90 19.83 12.26
CA GLN A 243 13.03 19.17 11.60
C GLN A 243 14.28 19.30 12.48
N GLY A 244 14.96 18.18 12.75
CA GLY A 244 16.19 18.18 13.55
C GLY A 244 16.01 18.69 14.98
N GLN A 245 16.65 19.80 15.34
CA GLN A 245 16.57 20.41 16.68
C GLN A 245 15.46 21.48 16.80
N ASP A 246 14.91 21.94 15.67
CA ASP A 246 13.89 22.98 15.63
C ASP A 246 12.51 22.33 15.73
N VAL A 247 12.01 22.18 16.96
CA VAL A 247 10.71 21.58 17.28
C VAL A 247 9.76 22.64 17.82
N LEU A 248 8.56 22.70 17.25
CA LEU A 248 7.49 23.62 17.62
C LEU A 248 6.28 22.83 18.15
N ALA A 249 5.68 23.35 19.22
CA ALA A 249 4.44 22.80 19.77
C ALA A 249 3.23 23.53 19.19
N TRP A 250 2.13 22.81 18.99
CA TRP A 250 0.88 23.36 18.51
C TRP A 250 -0.30 22.85 19.34
N THR A 251 -1.38 23.62 19.33
CA THR A 251 -2.62 23.26 20.04
C THR A 251 -3.80 23.90 19.34
N VAL A 252 -4.88 23.13 19.16
CA VAL A 252 -6.16 23.61 18.67
C VAL A 252 -7.29 23.05 19.54
N GLU A 253 -8.36 23.82 19.63
CA GLU A 253 -9.58 23.44 20.35
C GLU A 253 -10.70 23.30 19.32
N PRO A 254 -11.02 22.08 18.88
CA PRO A 254 -12.11 21.89 17.93
C PRO A 254 -13.47 22.30 18.48
N GLU A 255 -14.33 22.76 17.57
CA GLU A 255 -15.76 22.97 17.81
C GLU A 255 -16.55 21.98 16.93
N PRO A 256 -16.71 20.71 17.36
CA PRO A 256 -17.29 19.67 16.54
C PRO A 256 -18.73 19.96 16.11
N VAL A 257 -19.01 19.85 14.82
CA VAL A 257 -20.37 19.87 14.26
C VAL A 257 -20.55 18.60 13.45
N SER A 258 -21.63 17.86 13.72
CA SER A 258 -21.93 16.59 13.04
C SER A 258 -21.90 16.74 11.52
N GLY A 259 -21.20 15.82 10.85
CA GLY A 259 -21.09 15.78 9.39
C GLY A 259 -20.29 16.93 8.78
N CYS A 260 -19.58 17.70 9.59
CA CYS A 260 -18.69 18.78 9.13
C CYS A 260 -17.22 18.40 9.30
N TYR A 261 -16.36 19.07 8.54
CA TYR A 261 -14.92 19.05 8.77
C TYR A 261 -14.38 20.45 9.05
N HIS A 262 -13.23 20.53 9.72
CA HIS A 262 -12.44 21.75 9.81
C HIS A 262 -10.96 21.47 9.54
N ARG A 263 -10.34 22.35 8.74
CA ARG A 263 -8.91 22.32 8.46
C ARG A 263 -8.17 23.19 9.45
N TYR A 264 -7.39 22.57 10.33
CA TYR A 264 -6.50 23.24 11.27
C TYR A 264 -5.13 23.38 10.64
N VAL A 265 -4.91 24.50 9.95
CA VAL A 265 -3.62 24.85 9.34
C VAL A 265 -2.71 25.40 10.43
N ILE A 266 -1.68 24.65 10.80
CA ILE A 266 -0.72 25.03 11.84
C ILE A 266 0.39 25.88 11.22
N ASP A 267 0.72 27.00 11.85
CA ASP A 267 1.79 27.93 11.43
C ASP A 267 1.72 28.33 9.95
N ASP A 268 0.50 28.62 9.48
CA ASP A 268 0.21 29.00 8.10
C ASP A 268 0.69 27.99 7.05
N ALA A 269 0.87 26.71 7.44
CA ALA A 269 1.46 25.63 6.64
C ALA A 269 1.23 25.75 5.13
N GLU A 270 2.16 26.42 4.45
CA GLU A 270 2.37 26.26 3.02
C GLU A 270 3.26 25.03 2.86
N ALA A 271 2.83 24.09 2.02
CA ALA A 271 3.68 22.99 1.63
C ALA A 271 4.93 23.58 0.94
N ILE A 272 6.11 23.12 1.36
CA ILE A 272 7.34 23.46 0.66
C ILE A 272 7.40 22.58 -0.58
N GLU A 273 6.99 23.13 -1.72
CA GLU A 273 7.09 22.43 -3.00
C GLU A 273 8.53 22.46 -3.53
N ILE A 274 9.07 21.26 -3.76
CA ILE A 274 10.36 21.06 -4.41
C ILE A 274 10.08 20.42 -5.77
N ARG A 275 10.42 21.13 -6.84
CA ARG A 275 10.42 20.54 -8.19
C ARG A 275 11.67 19.70 -8.36
N HIS A 276 11.51 18.41 -8.64
CA HIS A 276 12.62 17.46 -8.68
C HIS A 276 12.49 16.52 -9.88
N GLU A 277 13.57 16.28 -10.62
CA GLU A 277 13.61 15.23 -11.62
C GLU A 277 14.15 13.96 -10.95
N LEU A 278 13.27 12.99 -10.67
CA LEU A 278 13.66 11.76 -10.00
C LEU A 278 14.51 10.90 -10.94
N GLN A 279 15.68 10.47 -10.48
CA GLN A 279 16.58 9.69 -11.31
C GLN A 279 17.43 8.70 -10.51
N VAL A 280 17.90 7.66 -11.22
CA VAL A 280 18.92 6.76 -10.70
C VAL A 280 20.17 7.55 -10.29
N GLY A 281 20.64 7.28 -9.08
CA GLY A 281 21.78 7.94 -8.45
C GLY A 281 21.40 9.07 -7.50
N ASP A 282 20.12 9.45 -7.41
CA ASP A 282 19.67 10.40 -6.39
C ASP A 282 19.93 9.87 -4.97
N PHE A 283 20.22 10.77 -4.04
CA PHE A 283 20.51 10.46 -2.65
C PHE A 283 19.22 10.48 -1.84
N PHE A 284 18.96 9.40 -1.11
CA PHE A 284 17.82 9.26 -0.20
C PHE A 284 18.29 9.46 1.25
N LEU A 285 17.67 10.40 1.95
CA LEU A 285 18.06 10.83 3.30
C LEU A 285 17.24 10.10 4.38
N ALA A 286 17.74 10.11 5.61
CA ALA A 286 17.13 9.41 6.75
C ALA A 286 15.70 9.87 7.07
N ASP A 287 15.35 11.10 6.71
CA ASP A 287 14.02 11.70 6.86
C ASP A 287 13.10 11.42 5.66
N GLY A 288 13.58 10.70 4.63
CA GLY A 288 12.89 10.47 3.37
C GLY A 288 13.23 11.49 2.27
N SER A 289 13.94 12.58 2.59
CA SER A 289 14.23 13.64 1.61
C SER A 289 15.12 13.15 0.47
N LEU A 290 14.99 13.79 -0.69
CA LEU A 290 15.78 13.51 -1.87
C LEU A 290 16.75 14.65 -2.14
N LEU A 291 18.00 14.29 -2.46
CA LEU A 291 18.93 15.19 -3.13
C LEU A 291 19.24 14.64 -4.51
N SER A 292 19.29 15.54 -5.51
CA SER A 292 19.69 15.17 -6.86
C SER A 292 21.08 14.53 -6.86
N LYS A 293 21.30 13.54 -7.73
CA LYS A 293 22.62 12.96 -8.00
C LYS A 293 23.68 14.02 -8.32
N ASP A 294 23.26 15.15 -8.89
CA ASP A 294 24.11 16.27 -9.30
C ASP A 294 24.37 17.30 -8.19
N ALA A 295 23.76 17.12 -7.00
CA ALA A 295 24.04 17.94 -5.83
C ALA A 295 25.56 17.97 -5.52
N ASP A 296 26.03 19.11 -5.04
CA ASP A 296 27.45 19.28 -4.74
C ASP A 296 27.88 18.41 -3.55
N ALA A 297 29.16 18.03 -3.52
CA ALA A 297 29.67 17.10 -2.51
C ALA A 297 29.63 17.65 -1.08
N ALA A 298 29.61 18.96 -0.88
CA ALA A 298 29.53 19.54 0.46
C ALA A 298 28.10 19.39 1.01
N THR A 299 27.08 19.65 0.19
CA THR A 299 25.68 19.42 0.53
C THR A 299 25.45 17.95 0.89
N VAL A 300 25.77 17.03 -0.04
CA VAL A 300 25.57 15.58 0.18
C VAL A 300 26.38 15.07 1.37
N GLY A 301 27.64 15.51 1.52
CA GLY A 301 28.51 15.08 2.62
C GLY A 301 28.10 15.60 4.00
N SER A 302 27.23 16.61 4.07
CA SER A 302 26.66 17.13 5.32
C SER A 302 25.27 16.57 5.65
N SER A 303 24.67 15.82 4.73
CA SER A 303 23.35 15.21 4.88
C SER A 303 23.45 13.78 5.43
N GLU A 304 22.40 13.35 6.13
CA GLU A 304 22.26 11.98 6.60
C GLU A 304 21.73 11.07 5.48
N VAL A 305 22.57 10.83 4.46
CA VAL A 305 22.22 9.95 3.34
C VAL A 305 22.25 8.49 3.79
N VAL A 306 21.12 7.81 3.66
CA VAL A 306 20.95 6.39 4.03
C VAL A 306 20.80 5.48 2.83
N GLY A 307 20.58 6.04 1.63
CA GLY A 307 20.42 5.24 0.42
C GLY A 307 20.68 5.98 -0.88
N ILE A 308 20.76 5.21 -1.97
CA ILE A 308 20.89 5.68 -3.36
C ILE A 308 19.75 5.09 -4.19
N VAL A 309 18.99 5.92 -4.89
CA VAL A 309 17.95 5.49 -5.83
C VAL A 309 18.60 4.66 -6.96
N PHE A 310 18.16 3.43 -7.17
CA PHE A 310 18.71 2.55 -8.22
C PHE A 310 17.70 2.13 -9.28
N GLN A 311 16.40 2.26 -9.03
CA GLN A 311 15.35 1.87 -9.98
C GLN A 311 14.16 2.82 -9.87
N ILE A 312 13.63 3.26 -11.02
CA ILE A 312 12.43 4.12 -11.12
C ILE A 312 11.46 3.63 -12.20
N ASN A 313 11.82 2.57 -12.94
CA ASN A 313 10.93 1.98 -13.92
C ASN A 313 9.84 1.17 -13.19
N PRO A 314 8.55 1.54 -13.29
CA PRO A 314 7.47 0.84 -12.58
C PRO A 314 7.34 -0.64 -12.98
N ASP A 315 7.77 -1.04 -14.18
CA ASP A 315 7.77 -2.44 -14.64
C ASP A 315 8.85 -3.30 -13.94
N ARG A 316 9.78 -2.66 -13.23
CA ARG A 316 10.86 -3.30 -12.48
C ARG A 316 10.72 -3.12 -10.98
N ILE A 317 9.51 -2.79 -10.52
CA ILE A 317 9.15 -2.74 -9.11
C ILE A 317 8.09 -3.82 -8.86
N GLY A 318 8.34 -4.66 -7.86
CA GLY A 318 7.48 -5.79 -7.53
C GLY A 318 6.08 -5.37 -7.06
N GLU A 319 5.13 -6.28 -7.20
CA GLU A 319 3.75 -6.04 -6.79
C GLU A 319 3.63 -5.95 -5.26
N GLY A 320 4.49 -6.67 -4.52
CA GLY A 320 4.58 -6.53 -3.07
C GLY A 320 4.90 -5.11 -2.61
N GLU A 321 5.89 -4.46 -3.24
CA GLU A 321 6.25 -3.07 -2.96
C GLU A 321 5.11 -2.10 -3.31
N LYS A 322 4.46 -2.28 -4.47
CA LYS A 322 3.33 -1.44 -4.90
C LYS A 322 2.16 -1.56 -3.94
N ALA A 323 1.78 -2.78 -3.57
CA ALA A 323 0.70 -3.04 -2.63
C ALA A 323 0.98 -2.42 -1.25
N ALA A 324 2.23 -2.49 -0.78
CA ALA A 324 2.64 -1.94 0.51
C ALA A 324 2.49 -0.41 0.58
N LEU A 325 2.67 0.30 -0.54
CA LEU A 325 2.56 1.77 -0.61
C LEU A 325 1.31 2.25 -1.35
N GLY A 326 0.23 1.45 -1.36
CA GLY A 326 -1.06 1.86 -1.93
C GLY A 326 -0.98 2.22 -3.42
N ASN A 327 -0.13 1.53 -4.19
CA ASN A 327 0.19 1.76 -5.60
C ASN A 327 0.78 3.15 -5.93
N SER A 328 1.32 3.85 -4.93
CA SER A 328 1.99 5.15 -5.09
C SER A 328 3.51 5.04 -4.90
N VAL A 329 4.10 3.98 -5.44
CA VAL A 329 5.56 3.77 -5.45
C VAL A 329 6.23 4.70 -6.46
N HIS A 330 7.34 5.31 -6.07
CA HIS A 330 8.16 6.21 -6.88
C HIS A 330 9.46 5.53 -7.37
N GLY A 331 10.05 4.65 -6.56
CA GLY A 331 11.28 3.96 -6.92
C GLY A 331 11.84 3.06 -5.83
N LEU A 332 13.00 2.45 -6.12
CA LEU A 332 13.75 1.62 -5.19
C LEU A 332 15.09 2.26 -4.83
N VAL A 333 15.46 2.12 -3.56
CA VAL A 333 16.66 2.70 -2.94
C VAL A 333 17.53 1.59 -2.39
N MET A 334 18.84 1.62 -2.69
CA MET A 334 19.83 0.73 -2.11
C MET A 334 20.46 1.39 -0.88
N ALA A 335 20.54 0.65 0.24
CA ALA A 335 21.18 1.15 1.44
C ALA A 335 22.67 1.50 1.22
N THR A 336 23.12 2.62 1.77
CA THR A 336 24.54 3.02 1.73
C THR A 336 25.40 2.18 2.67
N LYS A 337 24.81 1.62 3.74
CA LYS A 337 25.49 0.74 4.71
C LYS A 337 25.24 -0.74 4.43
N THR A 338 26.23 -1.56 4.76
CA THR A 338 26.10 -3.03 4.77
C THR A 338 25.47 -3.40 6.10
N LEU A 339 24.53 -4.36 6.11
CA LEU A 339 23.93 -4.82 7.36
C LEU A 339 25.00 -5.22 8.37
N GLY A 340 24.79 -4.82 9.63
CA GLY A 340 25.69 -5.13 10.73
C GLY A 340 27.13 -4.60 10.58
N ASP A 341 27.37 -3.59 9.73
CA ASP A 341 28.72 -3.07 9.44
C ASP A 341 29.70 -4.17 8.98
N TYR A 342 29.29 -4.92 7.95
CA TYR A 342 29.97 -6.11 7.43
C TYR A 342 29.96 -7.32 8.38
N GLU A 343 29.01 -7.42 9.30
CA GLU A 343 28.72 -8.70 9.95
C GLU A 343 28.02 -9.61 8.92
N PRO A 344 28.54 -10.83 8.65
CA PRO A 344 27.86 -11.76 7.77
C PRO A 344 26.75 -12.52 8.52
N PHE A 345 25.66 -12.82 7.83
CA PHE A 345 24.49 -13.47 8.39
C PHE A 345 24.25 -14.82 7.71
N GLN A 346 23.55 -15.70 8.41
CA GLN A 346 22.94 -16.88 7.80
C GLN A 346 21.59 -16.50 7.20
N TRP A 347 21.18 -17.21 6.16
CA TRP A 347 19.87 -17.04 5.54
C TRP A 347 18.77 -17.68 6.40
N PHE A 348 18.95 -18.95 6.76
CA PHE A 348 18.08 -19.68 7.69
C PHE A 348 18.84 -20.78 8.45
N VAL A 349 18.69 -20.82 9.78
CA VAL A 349 19.14 -21.91 10.67
C VAL A 349 18.27 -21.98 11.92
N ASP A 350 17.70 -23.15 12.21
CA ASP A 350 16.95 -23.39 13.44
C ASP A 350 17.84 -23.69 14.67
N ALA A 351 17.25 -23.79 15.86
CA ALA A 351 17.97 -24.07 17.10
C ALA A 351 18.72 -25.42 17.14
N SER A 352 18.42 -26.36 16.24
CA SER A 352 19.11 -27.64 16.12
C SER A 352 20.26 -27.59 15.10
N GLY A 353 20.46 -26.45 14.43
CA GLY A 353 21.41 -26.29 13.35
C GLY A 353 20.92 -26.82 12.01
N ASN A 354 19.61 -27.09 11.87
CA ASN A 354 19.01 -27.45 10.59
C ASN A 354 18.77 -26.18 9.76
N TYR A 355 19.13 -26.25 8.49
CA TYR A 355 19.06 -25.14 7.53
C TYR A 355 18.18 -25.48 6.31
N SER A 356 17.46 -26.61 6.38
CA SER A 356 16.46 -26.99 5.39
C SER A 356 15.08 -26.51 5.84
N ARG A 357 14.45 -25.66 5.01
CA ARG A 357 13.09 -25.16 5.17
C ARG A 357 12.46 -24.94 3.78
N ASP A 358 11.33 -25.60 3.53
CA ASP A 358 10.64 -25.47 2.25
C ASP A 358 9.78 -24.19 2.25
N GLU A 359 10.21 -23.16 1.52
CA GLU A 359 9.44 -21.91 1.44
C GLU A 359 8.34 -21.92 0.38
N THR A 360 8.29 -22.96 -0.46
CA THR A 360 7.17 -23.14 -1.40
C THR A 360 5.85 -23.36 -0.64
N GLU A 361 5.92 -23.87 0.59
CA GLU A 361 4.76 -24.01 1.49
C GLU A 361 4.11 -22.67 1.87
N ILE A 362 4.84 -21.56 1.77
CA ILE A 362 4.34 -20.21 2.08
C ILE A 362 4.20 -19.33 0.84
N GLY A 363 4.38 -19.90 -0.36
CA GLY A 363 4.18 -19.20 -1.63
C GLY A 363 5.45 -18.56 -2.22
N ILE A 364 6.64 -18.86 -1.69
CA ILE A 364 7.92 -18.40 -2.29
C ILE A 364 8.41 -19.46 -3.27
N GLU A 365 8.66 -19.08 -4.51
CA GLU A 365 9.13 -19.99 -5.55
C GLU A 365 10.63 -20.30 -5.43
N ASP A 366 11.02 -21.52 -5.83
CA ASP A 366 12.42 -21.87 -6.02
C ASP A 366 12.89 -21.44 -7.40
N TYR A 367 13.80 -20.45 -7.45
CA TYR A 367 14.27 -19.86 -8.70
C TYR A 367 15.39 -20.69 -9.32
N VAL A 368 15.08 -21.91 -9.77
CA VAL A 368 16.03 -22.84 -10.39
C VAL A 368 15.47 -23.38 -11.70
N GLY A 369 16.12 -23.03 -12.82
CA GLY A 369 15.76 -23.53 -14.14
C GLY A 369 16.40 -24.88 -14.47
N SER A 370 16.06 -25.44 -15.64
CA SER A 370 16.68 -26.68 -16.13
C SER A 370 18.16 -26.54 -16.49
N ASP A 371 18.62 -25.31 -16.69
CA ASP A 371 20.01 -24.93 -16.95
C ASP A 371 20.25 -23.48 -16.47
N SER A 372 21.49 -22.99 -16.59
CA SER A 372 21.86 -21.63 -16.22
C SER A 372 21.09 -20.55 -16.99
N TYR A 373 20.66 -20.81 -18.23
CA TYR A 373 19.89 -19.84 -19.02
C TYR A 373 18.46 -19.70 -18.52
N ASN A 374 17.76 -20.83 -18.35
CA ASN A 374 16.42 -20.82 -17.77
C ASN A 374 16.45 -20.30 -16.33
N THR A 375 17.53 -20.58 -15.59
CA THR A 375 17.73 -19.99 -14.27
C THR A 375 17.88 -18.48 -14.34
N PHE A 376 18.71 -17.96 -15.25
CA PHE A 376 18.88 -16.53 -15.46
C PHE A 376 17.53 -15.84 -15.71
N LEU A 377 16.69 -16.39 -16.60
CA LEU A 377 15.36 -15.83 -16.86
C LEU A 377 14.51 -15.76 -15.59
N LEU A 378 14.44 -16.85 -14.82
CA LEU A 378 13.68 -16.88 -13.57
C LEU A 378 14.18 -15.85 -12.55
N VAL A 379 15.50 -15.79 -12.34
CA VAL A 379 16.07 -14.90 -11.31
C VAL A 379 16.14 -13.44 -11.74
N ASP A 380 16.14 -13.14 -13.04
CA ASP A 380 16.11 -11.77 -13.56
C ASP A 380 14.69 -11.17 -13.49
N ASP A 381 13.68 -12.02 -13.72
CA ASP A 381 12.26 -11.67 -13.56
C ASP A 381 11.84 -11.62 -12.08
N ASP A 382 12.61 -12.22 -11.17
CA ASP A 382 12.37 -12.13 -9.74
C ASP A 382 12.63 -10.73 -9.19
N ILE A 383 11.58 -9.93 -9.09
CA ILE A 383 11.56 -8.59 -8.50
C ILE A 383 10.72 -8.50 -7.22
N GLU A 384 10.39 -9.64 -6.62
CA GLU A 384 9.45 -9.75 -5.48
C GLU A 384 10.19 -9.86 -4.13
N GLY A 385 11.26 -9.07 -3.97
CA GLY A 385 12.08 -9.06 -2.77
C GLY A 385 11.26 -8.71 -1.53
N TYR A 386 10.42 -7.67 -1.60
CA TYR A 386 9.60 -7.28 -0.45
C TYR A 386 8.59 -8.37 -0.07
N GLU A 387 7.90 -8.95 -1.04
CA GLU A 387 6.91 -10.00 -0.81
C GLU A 387 7.52 -11.23 -0.15
N THR A 388 8.71 -11.65 -0.61
CA THR A 388 9.47 -12.75 0.01
C THR A 388 9.76 -12.47 1.49
N ASN A 389 10.26 -11.26 1.79
CA ASN A 389 10.55 -10.86 3.17
C ASN A 389 9.26 -10.81 4.02
N ARG A 390 8.16 -10.30 3.45
CA ARG A 390 6.86 -10.21 4.12
C ARG A 390 6.27 -11.59 4.43
N LEU A 391 6.28 -12.51 3.46
CA LEU A 391 5.80 -13.88 3.64
C LEU A 391 6.58 -14.62 4.72
N ILE A 392 7.91 -14.47 4.79
CA ILE A 392 8.72 -15.03 5.87
C ILE A 392 8.26 -14.46 7.23
N ARG A 393 8.13 -13.14 7.36
CA ARG A 393 7.71 -12.50 8.61
C ARG A 393 6.33 -12.98 9.07
N GLU A 394 5.36 -13.04 8.16
CA GLU A 394 3.98 -13.35 8.50
C GLU A 394 3.69 -14.85 8.62
N LYS A 395 4.12 -15.64 7.63
CA LYS A 395 3.79 -17.07 7.53
C LYS A 395 4.80 -17.96 8.27
N ARG A 396 5.99 -17.45 8.59
CA ARG A 396 7.00 -18.10 9.45
C ARG A 396 7.25 -17.30 10.74
N ALA A 397 6.25 -16.56 11.22
CA ALA A 397 6.37 -15.68 12.38
C ALA A 397 7.07 -16.30 13.59
N ALA A 398 6.76 -17.55 13.96
CA ALA A 398 7.41 -18.20 15.09
C ALA A 398 8.92 -18.43 14.89
N ASP A 399 9.34 -18.80 13.67
CA ASP A 399 10.75 -19.01 13.32
C ASP A 399 11.48 -17.65 13.19
N PHE A 400 10.80 -16.65 12.62
CA PHE A 400 11.31 -15.28 12.50
C PHE A 400 11.55 -14.65 13.88
N GLU A 401 10.57 -14.75 14.78
CA GLU A 401 10.69 -14.27 16.16
C GLU A 401 11.81 -15.01 16.92
N ALA A 402 11.95 -16.32 16.71
CA ALA A 402 13.04 -17.12 17.27
C ALA A 402 14.43 -16.77 16.70
N GLY A 403 14.50 -15.90 15.69
CA GLY A 403 15.76 -15.47 15.06
C GLY A 403 16.34 -16.48 14.07
N TYR A 404 15.54 -17.43 13.58
CA TYR A 404 16.01 -18.46 12.64
C TYR A 404 16.19 -17.97 11.21
N TYR A 405 15.80 -16.74 10.90
CA TYR A 405 16.11 -16.02 9.65
C TYR A 405 17.00 -14.80 9.93
N PRO A 406 18.29 -14.96 10.28
CA PRO A 406 19.10 -13.87 10.81
C PRO A 406 19.22 -12.66 9.87
N VAL A 407 19.47 -12.89 8.58
CA VAL A 407 19.62 -11.78 7.61
C VAL A 407 18.33 -10.99 7.40
N PHE A 408 17.18 -11.67 7.35
CA PHE A 408 15.87 -11.04 7.20
C PHE A 408 15.48 -10.26 8.45
N LYS A 409 15.77 -10.82 9.63
CA LYS A 409 15.53 -10.14 10.91
C LYS A 409 16.39 -8.89 11.03
N ALA A 410 17.68 -8.98 10.69
CA ALA A 410 18.57 -7.84 10.68
C ALA A 410 18.14 -6.74 9.69
N ALA A 411 17.65 -7.12 8.51
CA ALA A 411 17.08 -6.17 7.55
C ALA A 411 15.87 -5.44 8.15
N TYR A 412 14.90 -6.19 8.66
CA TYR A 412 13.68 -5.64 9.25
C TYR A 412 13.96 -4.69 10.42
N GLU A 413 14.79 -5.11 11.37
CA GLU A 413 15.15 -4.33 12.57
C GLU A 413 15.99 -3.08 12.26
N SER A 414 16.55 -2.96 11.06
CA SER A 414 17.28 -1.76 10.63
C SER A 414 16.38 -0.61 10.16
N SER A 415 15.07 -0.85 10.00
CA SER A 415 14.10 0.17 9.58
C SER A 415 13.75 1.10 10.74
N SER A 416 13.73 2.42 10.49
CA SER A 416 13.23 3.38 11.48
C SER A 416 11.71 3.48 11.41
N ALA A 417 11.05 3.76 12.55
CA ALA A 417 9.60 3.96 12.58
C ALA A 417 9.14 5.09 11.65
N THR A 418 9.95 6.14 11.50
CA THR A 418 9.66 7.27 10.61
C THR A 418 9.60 6.85 9.14
N LEU A 419 10.49 5.94 8.70
CA LEU A 419 10.52 5.46 7.32
C LEU A 419 9.38 4.49 7.01
N MET A 420 8.85 3.75 8.00
CA MET A 420 7.81 2.73 7.75
C MET A 420 6.47 3.31 7.26
N ASN A 421 6.22 4.60 7.46
CA ASN A 421 4.99 5.26 6.97
C ASN A 421 5.15 5.85 5.55
N LEU A 422 6.39 5.97 5.06
CA LEU A 422 6.70 6.55 3.74
C LEU A 422 7.32 5.52 2.78
N THR A 423 7.75 4.39 3.30
CA THR A 423 8.54 3.39 2.60
C THR A 423 8.14 2.00 3.06
N THR A 424 8.58 0.97 2.33
CA THR A 424 8.43 -0.43 2.76
C THR A 424 9.27 -0.79 4.00
N GLY A 425 10.10 0.12 4.49
CA GLY A 425 11.26 -0.22 5.32
C GLY A 425 12.31 -1.01 4.52
N TRP A 426 13.43 -1.31 5.19
CA TRP A 426 14.53 -2.08 4.63
C TRP A 426 14.20 -3.57 4.55
N TYR A 427 14.44 -4.16 3.37
CA TYR A 427 14.31 -5.59 3.13
C TYR A 427 15.47 -6.11 2.30
N LEU A 428 15.64 -7.44 2.30
CA LEU A 428 16.65 -8.09 1.47
C LEU A 428 16.16 -8.13 0.00
N PRO A 429 16.91 -7.59 -0.98
CA PRO A 429 16.52 -7.62 -2.39
C PRO A 429 16.46 -9.04 -2.95
N SER A 430 15.58 -9.27 -3.92
CA SER A 430 15.61 -10.44 -4.80
C SER A 430 16.82 -10.40 -5.75
N ASN A 431 17.05 -11.47 -6.49
CA ASN A 431 18.10 -11.52 -7.50
C ASN A 431 17.92 -10.49 -8.63
N GLY A 432 16.71 -10.31 -9.15
CA GLY A 432 16.43 -9.36 -10.22
C GLY A 432 16.66 -7.91 -9.78
N GLN A 433 16.29 -7.60 -8.53
CA GLN A 433 16.58 -6.29 -7.92
C GLN A 433 18.09 -6.05 -7.74
N TRP A 434 18.85 -7.10 -7.38
CA TRP A 434 20.31 -7.01 -7.38
C TRP A 434 20.90 -6.78 -8.79
N PHE A 435 20.36 -7.45 -9.80
CA PHE A 435 20.79 -7.22 -11.19
C PHE A 435 20.50 -5.77 -11.61
N ASP A 436 19.38 -5.20 -11.18
CA ASP A 436 19.06 -3.80 -11.43
C ASP A 436 20.03 -2.85 -10.71
N ILE A 437 20.44 -3.11 -9.47
CA ILE A 437 21.51 -2.36 -8.80
C ILE A 437 22.79 -2.37 -9.64
N VAL A 438 23.20 -3.56 -10.09
CA VAL A 438 24.44 -3.73 -10.89
C VAL A 438 24.31 -3.05 -12.25
N ARG A 439 23.15 -3.12 -12.91
CA ARG A 439 22.92 -2.47 -14.20
C ARG A 439 22.93 -0.95 -14.06
N ASN A 440 22.13 -0.43 -13.14
CA ASN A 440 21.79 0.98 -13.06
C ASN A 440 22.85 1.80 -12.32
N LEU A 441 23.42 1.27 -11.22
CA LEU A 441 24.50 1.94 -10.48
C LEU A 441 25.89 1.46 -10.90
N GLY A 442 26.02 0.18 -11.25
CA GLY A 442 27.30 -0.38 -11.74
C GLY A 442 27.60 0.01 -13.19
N GLY A 443 26.60 0.40 -13.98
CA GLY A 443 26.78 0.89 -15.35
C GLY A 443 27.14 -0.20 -16.35
N VAL A 444 26.72 -1.45 -16.12
CA VAL A 444 27.03 -2.61 -16.97
C VAL A 444 25.77 -3.33 -17.44
N ALA A 445 25.79 -3.96 -18.60
CA ALA A 445 24.69 -4.83 -19.02
C ALA A 445 24.88 -6.25 -18.45
N LEU A 446 23.81 -6.83 -17.92
CA LEU A 446 23.76 -8.24 -17.50
C LEU A 446 22.81 -8.98 -18.44
N GLU A 447 23.34 -9.39 -19.59
CA GLU A 447 22.58 -10.05 -20.65
C GLU A 447 22.81 -11.56 -20.66
N HIS A 448 21.82 -12.29 -21.16
CA HIS A 448 21.83 -13.75 -21.20
C HIS A 448 22.93 -14.32 -22.12
N ASP A 449 23.38 -13.58 -23.13
CA ASP A 449 24.43 -14.00 -24.06
C ASP A 449 25.85 -13.68 -23.54
N GLY A 450 25.94 -12.91 -22.46
CA GLY A 450 27.18 -12.46 -21.85
C GLY A 450 27.70 -13.30 -20.68
N PHE A 451 26.88 -14.19 -20.09
CA PHE A 451 27.32 -14.99 -18.94
C PHE A 451 27.91 -16.35 -19.35
N ARG A 452 28.74 -16.90 -18.46
CA ARG A 452 29.26 -18.26 -18.50
C ARG A 452 28.59 -19.10 -17.41
N SER A 453 28.20 -20.33 -17.76
CA SER A 453 27.73 -21.33 -16.80
C SER A 453 28.92 -21.85 -15.97
N SER A 454 28.75 -21.98 -14.66
CA SER A 454 29.76 -22.54 -13.74
C SER A 454 29.42 -23.95 -13.22
N GLU A 455 28.15 -24.23 -12.99
CA GLU A 455 27.52 -25.51 -12.57
C GLU A 455 26.05 -25.43 -13.03
N PRO A 456 25.22 -26.51 -13.07
CA PRO A 456 24.14 -26.60 -14.07
C PRO A 456 23.13 -25.46 -14.04
N THR A 457 22.97 -24.76 -12.91
CA THR A 457 22.04 -23.63 -12.72
C THR A 457 22.73 -22.35 -12.22
N ASP A 458 24.05 -22.37 -12.04
CA ASP A 458 24.86 -21.22 -11.60
C ASP A 458 25.54 -20.56 -12.79
N PHE A 459 25.76 -19.24 -12.69
CA PHE A 459 26.38 -18.48 -13.78
C PHE A 459 27.10 -17.22 -13.28
N TYR A 460 27.98 -16.71 -14.14
CA TYR A 460 28.72 -15.48 -13.90
C TYR A 460 29.01 -14.72 -15.19
N TRP A 461 29.07 -13.40 -15.10
CA TRP A 461 29.66 -12.53 -16.10
C TRP A 461 31.11 -12.24 -15.72
N GLU A 462 31.95 -12.03 -16.72
CA GLU A 462 33.36 -11.67 -16.56
C GLU A 462 33.77 -10.62 -17.58
N ASN A 463 34.87 -9.92 -17.30
CA ASN A 463 35.40 -8.81 -18.10
C ASN A 463 34.39 -7.66 -18.26
N LEU A 464 33.56 -7.42 -17.24
CA LEU A 464 32.66 -6.27 -17.20
C LEU A 464 33.44 -4.97 -16.98
N ASP A 465 32.80 -3.83 -17.27
CA ASP A 465 33.38 -2.49 -17.05
C ASP A 465 33.33 -2.06 -15.57
N SER A 466 33.91 -2.87 -14.68
CA SER A 466 34.08 -2.59 -13.24
C SER A 466 32.78 -2.20 -12.49
N PRO A 467 31.76 -3.08 -12.43
CA PRO A 467 30.47 -2.77 -11.81
C PRO A 467 30.58 -2.35 -10.33
N LEU A 468 31.49 -2.97 -9.57
CA LEU A 468 31.74 -2.59 -8.18
C LEU A 468 32.22 -1.14 -8.06
N LEU A 469 33.08 -0.69 -8.97
CA LEU A 469 33.56 0.69 -9.01
C LEU A 469 32.41 1.65 -9.33
N GLY A 470 31.54 1.30 -10.28
CA GLY A 470 30.34 2.09 -10.59
C GLY A 470 29.44 2.28 -9.38
N ILE A 471 29.10 1.19 -8.68
CA ILE A 471 28.25 1.22 -7.49
C ILE A 471 28.90 2.09 -6.39
N ASN A 472 30.21 1.92 -6.13
CA ASN A 472 30.92 2.74 -5.14
C ASN A 472 31.03 4.22 -5.57
N ALA A 473 31.13 4.50 -6.87
CA ALA A 473 31.16 5.86 -7.38
C ALA A 473 29.84 6.60 -7.16
N ALA A 474 28.70 5.92 -7.24
CA ALA A 474 27.39 6.48 -6.92
C ALA A 474 27.32 6.98 -5.46
N MET A 475 28.02 6.32 -4.54
CA MET A 475 28.11 6.73 -3.12
C MET A 475 29.31 7.63 -2.81
N SER A 476 30.06 8.10 -3.81
CA SER A 476 31.34 8.80 -3.58
C SER A 476 31.20 10.11 -2.79
N LYS A 477 30.09 10.83 -2.96
CA LYS A 477 29.79 12.09 -2.27
C LYS A 477 29.25 11.89 -0.83
N VAL A 478 28.79 10.68 -0.50
CA VAL A 478 28.25 10.36 0.83
C VAL A 478 29.39 10.30 1.86
N SER A 479 29.14 10.85 3.05
CA SER A 479 30.11 10.87 4.16
C SER A 479 30.51 9.45 4.56
N ALA A 480 31.77 9.29 5.00
CA ALA A 480 32.31 7.97 5.35
C ALA A 480 31.59 7.30 6.54
N GLU A 481 31.02 8.10 7.45
CA GLU A 481 30.21 7.62 8.58
C GLU A 481 28.82 7.10 8.17
N ASN A 482 28.33 7.51 6.98
CA ASN A 482 27.01 7.15 6.47
C ASN A 482 27.05 6.09 5.37
N LYS A 483 28.21 5.47 5.09
CA LYS A 483 28.31 4.43 4.05
C LYS A 483 29.30 3.33 4.38
N ASN A 484 29.12 2.21 3.69
CA ASN A 484 30.07 1.12 3.61
C ASN A 484 30.31 0.81 2.12
N ASP A 485 31.52 1.09 1.62
CA ASP A 485 31.89 0.75 0.24
C ASP A 485 31.79 -0.76 0.01
N PHE A 486 31.38 -1.18 -1.18
CA PHE A 486 31.45 -2.58 -1.55
C PHE A 486 32.89 -3.06 -1.54
N VAL A 487 33.13 -4.18 -0.86
CA VAL A 487 34.44 -4.80 -0.76
C VAL A 487 34.65 -5.78 -1.90
N ASN A 488 35.87 -5.84 -2.42
CA ASN A 488 36.23 -6.81 -3.45
C ASN A 488 36.00 -8.24 -2.94
N SER A 489 35.34 -9.07 -3.76
CA SER A 489 34.93 -10.43 -3.40
C SER A 489 33.92 -10.49 -2.27
N GLY A 490 33.08 -9.46 -2.14
CA GLY A 490 31.88 -9.49 -1.33
C GLY A 490 30.82 -10.42 -1.92
N TYR A 491 30.23 -11.25 -1.07
CA TYR A 491 29.09 -12.10 -1.38
C TYR A 491 27.91 -11.61 -0.58
N TYR A 492 26.80 -11.32 -1.26
CA TYR A 492 25.63 -10.73 -0.67
C TYR A 492 24.43 -11.65 -0.85
N TRP A 493 23.72 -11.91 0.24
CA TRP A 493 22.47 -12.66 0.17
C TRP A 493 21.46 -11.95 -0.72
N THR A 494 20.64 -12.77 -1.38
CA THR A 494 19.38 -12.35 -2.00
C THR A 494 18.22 -13.01 -1.24
N ALA A 495 17.02 -12.47 -1.41
CA ALA A 495 15.80 -13.09 -0.91
C ALA A 495 15.42 -14.36 -1.70
N SER A 496 15.91 -14.51 -2.93
CA SER A 496 15.56 -15.60 -3.85
C SER A 496 16.05 -16.96 -3.35
N THR A 497 15.14 -17.93 -3.28
CA THR A 497 15.47 -19.31 -2.90
C THR A 497 15.94 -20.13 -4.12
N ALA A 498 16.61 -21.24 -3.84
CA ALA A 498 16.99 -22.21 -4.88
C ALA A 498 16.42 -23.60 -4.58
N THR A 499 16.52 -24.04 -3.33
CA THR A 499 15.94 -25.29 -2.84
C THR A 499 15.55 -25.09 -1.37
N SER A 500 14.99 -26.12 -0.73
CA SER A 500 14.71 -26.08 0.70
C SER A 500 15.94 -25.82 1.58
N ASP A 501 17.15 -26.18 1.14
CA ASP A 501 18.39 -25.98 1.90
C ASP A 501 19.34 -24.93 1.32
N MET A 502 19.04 -24.38 0.14
CA MET A 502 19.87 -23.40 -0.56
C MET A 502 19.12 -22.12 -0.90
N ALA A 503 19.84 -21.01 -0.84
CA ALA A 503 19.39 -19.70 -1.30
C ALA A 503 20.44 -19.10 -2.23
N ARG A 504 20.03 -18.10 -3.01
CA ARG A 504 20.93 -17.45 -3.97
C ARG A 504 21.66 -16.27 -3.37
N TYR A 505 22.87 -16.05 -3.86
CA TYR A 505 23.67 -14.89 -3.54
C TYR A 505 24.23 -14.24 -4.81
N ILE A 506 24.56 -12.96 -4.68
CA ILE A 506 25.32 -12.22 -5.69
C ILE A 506 26.74 -12.01 -5.20
N GLY A 507 27.71 -12.36 -6.05
CA GLY A 507 29.11 -12.07 -5.79
C GLY A 507 29.64 -10.98 -6.71
N LEU A 508 30.34 -10.00 -6.12
CA LEU A 508 30.97 -8.90 -6.85
C LEU A 508 32.49 -8.98 -6.68
N ARG A 509 33.23 -9.08 -7.79
CA ARG A 509 34.71 -9.18 -7.77
C ARG A 509 35.35 -8.18 -8.71
N ASP A 510 36.38 -7.48 -8.22
CA ASP A 510 37.20 -6.58 -9.03
C ASP A 510 38.15 -7.36 -9.96
N VAL A 511 38.70 -8.47 -9.46
CA VAL A 511 39.61 -9.30 -10.25
C VAL A 511 38.80 -10.07 -11.29
N GLY A 512 38.98 -9.68 -12.55
CA GLY A 512 38.17 -10.16 -13.68
C GLY A 512 36.91 -9.33 -13.93
N SER A 513 36.55 -8.41 -13.03
CA SER A 513 35.27 -7.65 -13.07
C SER A 513 34.08 -8.60 -13.25
N ASN A 514 33.90 -9.47 -12.25
CA ASN A 514 32.92 -10.54 -12.30
C ASN A 514 31.69 -10.24 -11.44
N VAL A 515 30.53 -10.56 -11.98
CA VAL A 515 29.26 -10.64 -11.26
C VAL A 515 28.80 -12.09 -11.32
N MET A 516 28.43 -12.69 -10.20
CA MET A 516 27.97 -14.09 -10.16
C MET A 516 26.62 -14.21 -9.49
N CYS A 517 25.80 -15.13 -9.99
CA CYS A 517 24.58 -15.59 -9.36
C CYS A 517 24.73 -17.10 -9.11
N VAL A 518 24.78 -17.46 -7.83
CA VAL A 518 25.11 -18.82 -7.39
C VAL A 518 24.21 -19.18 -6.21
N ALA A 519 23.80 -20.45 -6.13
CA ALA A 519 23.14 -20.98 -4.96
C ALA A 519 24.15 -21.50 -3.92
N THR A 520 23.92 -21.26 -2.64
CA THR A 520 24.69 -21.87 -1.54
C THR A 520 23.80 -22.25 -0.37
N TYR A 521 24.34 -22.99 0.60
CA TYR A 521 23.57 -23.44 1.76
C TYR A 521 23.10 -22.26 2.61
N ARG A 522 21.85 -22.31 3.06
CA ARG A 522 21.23 -21.26 3.89
C ARG A 522 21.95 -21.01 5.23
N LYS A 523 22.77 -21.96 5.69
CA LYS A 523 23.64 -21.84 6.88
C LYS A 523 24.96 -21.10 6.65
N ASP A 524 25.32 -20.79 5.40
CA ASP A 524 26.57 -20.08 5.13
C ASP A 524 26.47 -18.63 5.59
N TYR A 525 27.61 -17.98 5.80
CA TYR A 525 27.69 -16.61 6.32
C TYR A 525 28.06 -15.65 5.19
N LEU A 526 27.10 -14.87 4.71
CA LEU A 526 27.29 -13.86 3.66
C LEU A 526 26.77 -12.49 4.11
N TYR A 527 27.17 -11.43 3.43
CA TYR A 527 26.73 -10.07 3.78
C TYR A 527 25.28 -9.81 3.36
N GLY A 528 24.65 -8.83 3.99
CA GLY A 528 23.37 -8.30 3.56
C GLY A 528 23.50 -6.84 3.14
N ARG A 529 22.91 -6.47 2.01
CA ARG A 529 22.69 -5.08 1.62
C ARG A 529 21.20 -4.92 1.34
N CYS A 530 20.55 -4.03 2.06
CA CYS A 530 19.11 -3.85 1.96
C CYS A 530 18.74 -2.91 0.83
N ILE A 531 17.48 -3.03 0.43
CA ILE A 531 16.78 -2.03 -0.37
C ILE A 531 15.47 -1.64 0.30
N LEU A 532 14.88 -0.52 -0.11
CA LEU A 532 13.52 -0.12 0.23
C LEU A 532 12.82 0.42 -1.02
N ALA A 533 11.49 0.43 -1.02
CA ALA A 533 10.67 1.21 -1.94
C ALA A 533 10.11 2.43 -1.21
N PHE A 534 9.91 3.53 -1.92
CA PHE A 534 9.36 4.79 -1.40
C PHE A 534 8.38 5.41 -2.40
#